data_AF-A0A6M0CEI1-F1
#
_entry.id   AF-A0A6M0CEI1-F1
#
_cell.length_a   1.000
_cell.length_b   1.000
_cell.length_c   1.000
_cell.angle_alpha   90.00
_cell.angle_beta   90.00
_cell.angle_gamma   90.00
#
_symmetry.space_group_name_H-M   'P 1'
#
loop_
_entity.id
_entity.type
_entity.pdbx_description
1 polymer ?
#
loop_
_entity_poly.entity_id
_entity_poly.type
_entity_poly.pdbx_seq_one_letter_code
_entity_poly.pdbx_strand_id
1 'polypeptide(L)'
;RYVPDVKMMAILRDPVQRAYSDYLMHVRDAINFGEVSSLYEQAKFKSNTSFTIRKGFYYEPVKYFFEKFGRDRVKIYLYDDLCRDSGALMQDIYRYIGVDDRFIADTSKKAQQAAVPKNIFLNKLLKKKNPLRSAIASALKLITTEKMR
;
A
#
# COMPACT_ATOMS: atom_id res chain seq x y z
N ARG A 1 29.46 11.17 0.41
CA ARG A 1 28.01 11.41 0.62
C ARG A 1 27.49 12.06 -0.65
N TYR A 2 26.56 11.42 -1.38
CA TYR A 2 26.21 11.86 -2.75
C TYR A 2 25.17 12.99 -2.80
N VAL A 3 24.26 13.07 -1.83
CA VAL A 3 23.20 14.09 -1.75
C VAL A 3 23.00 14.54 -0.29
N PRO A 4 23.91 15.35 0.27
CA PRO A 4 23.84 15.74 1.69
C PRO A 4 22.61 16.59 2.02
N ASP A 5 22.06 17.32 1.04
CA ASP A 5 20.95 18.28 1.20
C ASP A 5 19.58 17.76 0.74
N VAL A 6 19.44 16.44 0.58
CA VAL A 6 18.17 15.83 0.22
C VAL A 6 17.12 16.03 1.31
N LYS A 7 15.91 16.43 0.90
CA LYS A 7 14.71 16.39 1.74
C LYS A 7 14.09 15.00 1.65
N MET A 8 13.73 14.43 2.79
CA MET A 8 13.13 13.10 2.89
C MET A 8 11.74 13.19 3.47
N MET A 9 10.84 12.34 3.01
CA MET A 9 9.51 12.22 3.59
C MET A 9 9.08 10.76 3.71
N ALA A 10 8.29 10.47 4.74
CA ALA A 10 7.66 9.17 4.93
C ALA A 10 6.21 9.36 5.38
N ILE A 11 5.31 8.51 4.90
CA ILE A 11 3.92 8.44 5.36
C ILE A 11 3.77 7.20 6.22
N LEU A 12 3.51 7.38 7.52
CA LEU A 12 3.31 6.29 8.45
C LEU A 12 1.83 5.99 8.60
N ARG A 13 1.51 4.72 8.79
CA ARG A 13 0.16 4.24 9.09
C ARG A 13 0.18 3.50 10.41
N ASP A 14 -0.96 3.41 11.08
CA ASP A 14 -1.15 2.46 12.17
C ASP A 14 -0.47 1.12 11.84
N PRO A 15 0.47 0.65 12.68
CA PRO A 15 1.34 -0.46 12.33
C PRO A 15 0.57 -1.77 12.17
N VAL A 16 -0.57 -1.95 12.85
CA VAL A 16 -1.43 -3.12 12.75
C VAL A 16 -2.16 -3.11 11.42
N GLN A 17 -2.81 -2.00 11.06
CA GLN A 17 -3.48 -1.85 9.79
C GLN A 17 -2.50 -1.95 8.60
N ARG A 18 -1.29 -1.40 8.75
CA ARG A 18 -0.23 -1.53 7.74
C ARG A 18 0.18 -2.99 7.57
N ALA A 19 0.41 -3.73 8.65
CA ALA A 19 0.78 -5.14 8.59
C ALA A 19 -0.34 -5.98 7.95
N TYR A 20 -1.61 -5.69 8.26
CA TYR A 20 -2.75 -6.34 7.63
C TYR A 20 -2.83 -6.06 6.12
N SER A 21 -2.67 -4.80 5.72
CA SER A 21 -2.66 -4.41 4.30
C SER A 21 -1.51 -5.09 3.52
N ASP A 22 -0.33 -5.17 4.12
CA ASP A 22 0.87 -5.82 3.54
C ASP A 22 0.67 -7.34 3.43
N TYR A 23 0.05 -7.96 4.46
CA TYR A 23 -0.37 -9.37 4.39
C TYR A 23 -1.36 -9.64 3.26
N LEU A 24 -2.40 -8.81 3.09
CA LEU A 24 -3.37 -8.98 1.99
C LEU A 24 -2.71 -8.86 0.61
N MET A 25 -1.72 -7.96 0.47
CA MET A 25 -0.92 -7.86 -0.75
C MET A 25 -0.12 -9.14 -1.02
N HIS A 26 0.56 -9.68 0.01
CA HIS A 26 1.28 -10.95 -0.12
C HIS A 26 0.35 -12.11 -0.47
N VAL A 27 -0.83 -12.20 0.16
CA VAL A 27 -1.84 -13.20 -0.19
C VAL A 27 -2.27 -13.05 -1.65
N ARG A 28 -2.58 -11.83 -2.11
CA ARG A 28 -2.97 -11.56 -3.50
C ARG A 28 -1.89 -12.01 -4.49
N ASP A 29 -0.63 -11.75 -4.20
CA ASP A 29 0.50 -12.03 -5.09
C ASP A 29 0.87 -13.53 -5.06
N ALA A 30 0.77 -14.17 -3.90
CA ALA A 30 1.04 -15.59 -3.71
C ALA A 30 -0.01 -16.54 -4.32
N ILE A 31 -1.18 -16.02 -4.72
CA ILE A 31 -2.17 -16.78 -5.51
C ILE A 31 -1.52 -17.51 -6.71
N ASN A 32 -0.39 -17.00 -7.21
CA ASN A 32 0.35 -17.57 -8.32
C ASN A 32 1.64 -18.33 -7.93
N PHE A 33 2.16 -18.23 -6.69
CA PHE A 33 3.54 -18.61 -6.36
C PHE A 33 3.76 -19.40 -5.06
N GLY A 34 2.74 -19.61 -4.22
CA GLY A 34 2.91 -20.44 -3.02
C GLY A 34 1.94 -20.15 -1.89
N GLU A 35 2.27 -20.64 -0.69
CA GLU A 35 1.52 -20.39 0.54
C GLU A 35 2.08 -19.19 1.31
N VAL A 36 1.20 -18.42 1.95
CA VAL A 36 1.57 -17.30 2.82
C VAL A 36 1.18 -17.68 4.24
N SER A 37 2.15 -17.72 5.15
CA SER A 37 1.86 -17.91 6.58
C SER A 37 0.87 -16.86 7.06
N SER A 38 -0.08 -17.26 7.90
CA SER A 38 -1.11 -16.35 8.39
C SER A 38 -0.48 -15.17 9.15
N LEU A 39 -1.15 -14.02 9.14
CA LEU A 39 -0.68 -12.87 9.93
C LEU A 39 -0.61 -13.19 11.43
N TYR A 40 -1.51 -14.06 11.92
CA TYR A 40 -1.48 -14.57 13.29
C TYR A 40 -0.18 -15.32 13.60
N GLU A 41 0.21 -16.29 12.76
CA GLU A 41 1.46 -17.03 12.95
C GLU A 41 2.68 -16.11 12.88
N GLN A 42 2.66 -15.16 11.95
CA GLN A 42 3.71 -14.17 11.83
C GLN A 42 3.85 -13.33 13.10
N ALA A 43 2.73 -12.87 13.67
CA ALA A 43 2.73 -12.08 14.90
C ALA A 43 3.11 -12.91 16.14
N LYS A 44 2.61 -14.15 16.25
CA LYS A 44 2.78 -14.99 17.44
C LYS A 44 4.15 -15.65 17.52
N PHE A 45 4.66 -16.18 16.40
CA PHE A 45 5.84 -17.04 16.39
C PHE A 45 7.03 -16.45 15.66
N LYS A 46 6.81 -15.41 14.83
CA LYS A 46 7.84 -14.85 13.95
C LYS A 46 7.90 -13.32 14.04
N SER A 47 7.45 -12.69 15.12
CA SER A 47 7.40 -11.22 15.21
C SER A 47 8.75 -10.55 14.96
N ASN A 48 9.83 -11.18 15.43
CA ASN A 48 11.21 -10.69 15.27
C ASN A 48 11.83 -10.93 13.88
N THR A 49 11.21 -11.75 13.04
CA THR A 49 11.74 -12.12 11.71
C THR A 49 10.78 -11.82 10.57
N SER A 50 9.49 -11.67 10.86
CA SER A 50 8.47 -11.29 9.90
C SER A 50 8.71 -9.86 9.44
N PHE A 51 9.07 -9.72 8.16
CA PHE A 51 9.20 -8.41 7.52
C PHE A 51 7.87 -7.64 7.54
N THR A 52 6.75 -8.36 7.37
CA THR A 52 5.39 -7.81 7.48
C THR A 52 5.17 -7.13 8.83
N ILE A 53 5.67 -7.68 9.93
CA ILE A 53 5.51 -7.08 11.28
C ILE A 53 6.56 -5.99 11.50
N ARG A 54 7.84 -6.29 11.25
CA ARG A 54 8.96 -5.39 11.55
C ARG A 54 8.89 -4.04 10.84
N LYS A 55 8.31 -3.96 9.64
CA LYS A 55 8.05 -2.69 8.95
C LYS A 55 7.25 -1.70 9.79
N GLY A 56 6.47 -2.15 10.79
CA GLY A 56 5.71 -1.30 11.69
C GLY A 56 6.53 -0.70 12.85
N PHE A 57 7.77 -1.12 13.05
CA PHE A 57 8.64 -0.60 14.10
C PHE A 57 9.37 0.66 13.62
N TYR A 58 8.64 1.78 13.60
CA TYR A 58 9.12 3.01 12.96
C TYR A 58 10.21 3.75 13.74
N TYR A 59 10.30 3.55 15.06
CA TYR A 59 11.19 4.35 15.91
C TYR A 59 12.66 4.30 15.45
N GLU A 60 13.22 3.09 15.31
CA GLU A 60 14.61 2.86 14.90
C GLU A 60 14.94 3.50 13.54
N PRO A 61 14.20 3.21 12.43
CA PRO A 61 14.43 3.87 11.14
C PRO A 61 14.27 5.39 11.19
N VAL A 62 13.21 5.90 11.81
CA VAL A 62 12.94 7.35 11.85
C VAL A 62 14.01 8.08 12.64
N LYS A 63 14.41 7.55 13.79
CA LYS A 63 15.51 8.09 14.60
C LYS A 63 16.80 8.14 13.79
N TYR A 64 17.15 7.06 13.10
CA TYR A 64 18.33 7.02 12.25
C TYR A 64 18.34 8.15 11.20
N PHE A 65 17.22 8.37 10.51
CA PHE A 65 17.13 9.45 9.51
C PHE A 65 17.21 10.84 10.14
N PHE A 66 16.56 11.06 11.29
CA PHE A 66 16.70 12.32 12.03
C PHE A 66 18.14 12.60 12.46
N GLU A 67 18.86 11.60 12.98
CA GLU A 67 20.26 11.76 13.41
C GLU A 67 21.22 12.00 12.24
N LYS A 68 20.92 11.44 11.07
CA LYS A 68 21.81 11.56 9.89
C LYS A 68 21.57 12.80 9.05
N PHE A 69 20.33 13.29 8.97
CA PHE A 69 19.94 14.36 8.05
C PHE A 69 19.38 15.60 8.77
N GLY A 70 19.06 15.52 10.06
CA GLY A 70 18.39 16.60 10.79
C GLY A 70 16.87 16.49 10.71
N ARG A 71 16.17 17.03 11.72
CA ARG A 71 14.69 16.98 11.79
C ARG A 71 14.02 17.90 10.76
N ASP A 72 14.71 18.94 10.32
CA ASP A 72 14.27 19.87 9.28
C ASP A 72 14.24 19.23 7.88
N ARG A 73 15.09 18.23 7.64
CA ARG A 73 15.20 17.52 6.34
C ARG A 73 14.44 16.21 6.27
N VAL A 74 13.69 15.84 7.31
CA VAL A 74 12.90 14.61 7.33
C VAL A 74 11.48 14.94 7.82
N LYS A 75 10.51 14.85 6.91
CA LYS A 75 9.11 15.11 7.20
C LYS A 75 8.35 13.78 7.36
N ILE A 76 7.61 13.65 8.47
CA ILE A 76 6.76 12.50 8.73
C ILE A 76 5.30 12.93 8.59
N TYR A 77 4.56 12.21 7.76
CA TYR A 77 3.12 12.34 7.57
C TYR A 77 2.39 11.14 8.12
N LEU A 78 1.10 11.28 8.39
CA LEU A 78 0.22 10.18 8.76
C LEU A 78 -0.71 9.83 7.61
N TYR A 79 -0.91 8.53 7.41
CA TYR A 79 -1.84 8.00 6.43
C TYR A 79 -3.29 8.42 6.73
N ASP A 80 -3.63 8.59 8.00
CA ASP A 80 -4.97 9.03 8.40
C ASP A 80 -5.25 10.48 7.98
N ASP A 81 -4.22 11.34 7.98
CA ASP A 81 -4.33 12.71 7.46
C ASP A 81 -4.47 12.70 5.93
N LEU A 82 -3.75 11.82 5.23
CA LEU A 82 -3.94 11.59 3.79
C LEU A 82 -5.38 11.16 3.47
N CYS A 83 -5.97 10.32 4.32
CA CYS A 83 -7.34 9.86 4.14
C CYS A 83 -8.38 10.92 4.50
N ARG A 84 -8.10 11.75 5.51
CA ARG A 84 -8.98 12.82 5.97
C ARG A 84 -9.03 13.96 4.97
N ASP A 85 -7.86 14.44 4.54
CA ASP A 85 -7.73 15.54 3.60
C ASP A 85 -6.46 15.40 2.76
N SER A 86 -6.58 14.64 1.67
CA SER A 86 -5.48 14.47 0.72
C SER A 86 -5.05 15.78 0.06
N GLY A 87 -5.95 16.77 -0.10
CA GLY A 87 -5.63 18.05 -0.71
C GLY A 87 -4.68 18.85 0.16
N ALA A 88 -5.03 19.00 1.44
CA ALA A 88 -4.19 19.70 2.41
C ALA A 88 -2.81 19.04 2.57
N LEU A 89 -2.75 17.71 2.62
CA LEU A 89 -1.49 16.98 2.73
C LEU A 89 -0.61 17.17 1.48
N MET A 90 -1.19 17.11 0.28
CA MET A 90 -0.44 17.36 -0.96
C MET A 90 0.12 18.78 -1.02
N GLN A 91 -0.67 19.79 -0.60
CA GLN A 91 -0.18 21.16 -0.50
C GLN A 91 0.98 21.30 0.49
N ASP A 92 0.95 20.60 1.63
CA ASP A 92 2.09 20.59 2.56
C ASP A 92 3.33 19.93 1.96
N ILE A 93 3.16 18.84 1.19
CA ILE A 93 4.26 18.22 0.44
C ILE A 93 4.87 19.22 -0.54
N TYR A 94 4.04 19.96 -1.30
CA TYR A 94 4.52 20.95 -2.26
C TYR A 94 5.34 22.06 -1.61
N ARG A 95 4.84 22.63 -0.51
CA ARG A 95 5.61 23.58 0.30
C ARG A 95 6.89 22.99 0.84
N TYR A 96 6.85 21.73 1.31
CA TYR A 96 8.01 21.06 1.84
C TYR A 96 9.10 20.87 0.78
N ILE A 97 8.76 20.46 -0.44
CA ILE A 97 9.72 20.29 -1.53
C ILE A 97 10.07 21.61 -2.24
N GLY A 98 9.31 22.68 -2.02
CA GLY A 98 9.58 24.03 -2.54
C GLY A 98 9.05 24.25 -3.96
N VAL A 99 7.92 23.64 -4.32
CA VAL A 99 7.22 23.87 -5.60
C VAL A 99 5.90 24.62 -5.38
N ASP A 100 5.23 25.01 -6.47
CA ASP A 100 3.94 25.70 -6.41
C ASP A 100 2.89 24.85 -5.67
N ASP A 101 2.37 25.37 -4.56
CA ASP A 101 1.39 24.67 -3.72
C ASP A 101 -0.06 24.96 -4.13
N ARG A 102 -0.29 25.74 -5.20
CA ARG A 102 -1.62 25.99 -5.77
C ARG A 102 -2.05 24.90 -6.75
N PHE A 103 -1.16 24.00 -7.13
CA PHE A 103 -1.52 22.87 -7.99
C PHE A 103 -2.47 21.92 -7.24
N ILE A 104 -3.61 21.60 -7.85
CA ILE A 104 -4.62 20.70 -7.29
C ILE A 104 -4.51 19.35 -8.01
N ALA A 105 -3.99 18.35 -7.31
CA ALA A 105 -3.94 16.99 -7.83
C ALA A 105 -5.32 16.32 -7.75
N ASP A 106 -5.68 15.54 -8.76
CA ASP A 106 -6.83 14.64 -8.69
C ASP A 106 -6.49 13.43 -7.79
N THR A 107 -7.04 13.43 -6.58
CA THR A 107 -6.86 12.36 -5.59
C THR A 107 -8.07 11.43 -5.48
N SER A 108 -9.04 11.53 -6.41
CA SER A 108 -10.28 10.74 -6.39
C SER A 108 -10.02 9.24 -6.53
N LYS A 109 -8.95 8.85 -7.23
CA LYS A 109 -8.60 7.45 -7.48
C LYS A 109 -7.70 6.89 -6.37
N LYS A 110 -8.21 5.90 -5.63
CA LYS A 110 -7.42 5.13 -4.67
C LYS A 110 -6.74 3.95 -5.38
N ALA A 111 -5.44 4.06 -5.60
CA ALA A 111 -4.62 2.97 -6.13
C ALA A 111 -4.22 1.96 -5.03
N GLN A 112 -3.80 0.76 -5.42
CA GLN A 112 -3.17 -0.24 -4.53
C GLN A 112 -4.01 -0.69 -3.32
N GLN A 113 -5.34 -0.56 -3.38
CA GLN A 113 -6.20 -1.20 -2.37
C GLN A 113 -6.02 -2.72 -2.45
N ALA A 114 -5.45 -3.30 -1.40
CA ALA A 114 -5.30 -4.73 -1.31
C ALA A 114 -6.68 -5.38 -1.14
N ALA A 115 -7.23 -5.88 -2.25
CA ALA A 115 -8.43 -6.70 -2.26
C ALA A 115 -8.03 -8.17 -2.48
N VAL A 116 -8.40 -9.03 -1.54
CA VAL A 116 -8.29 -10.47 -1.71
C VAL A 116 -9.62 -10.98 -2.27
N PRO A 117 -9.61 -11.77 -3.36
CA PRO A 117 -10.83 -12.31 -3.93
C PRO A 117 -11.55 -13.22 -2.92
N LYS A 118 -12.86 -13.02 -2.76
CA LYS A 118 -13.70 -13.78 -1.81
C LYS A 118 -13.63 -15.29 -2.04
N ASN A 119 -13.46 -15.73 -3.29
CA ASN A 119 -13.30 -17.13 -3.64
C ASN A 119 -11.97 -17.36 -4.37
N ILE A 120 -11.01 -17.95 -3.67
CA ILE A 120 -9.66 -18.22 -4.16
C ILE A 120 -9.69 -19.21 -5.32
N PHE A 121 -10.56 -20.23 -5.28
CA PHE A 121 -10.69 -21.24 -6.33
C PHE A 121 -11.22 -20.64 -7.63
N LEU A 122 -12.32 -19.88 -7.54
CA LEU A 122 -12.88 -19.18 -8.69
C LEU A 122 -11.87 -18.19 -9.28
N ASN A 123 -11.15 -17.46 -8.44
CA ASN A 123 -10.11 -16.55 -8.90
C ASN A 123 -8.93 -17.29 -9.58
N LYS A 124 -8.52 -18.46 -9.09
CA LYS A 124 -7.52 -19.31 -9.76
C LYS A 124 -8.02 -19.79 -11.13
N LEU A 125 -9.28 -20.21 -11.23
CA LEU A 125 -9.92 -20.64 -12.47
C LEU A 125 -9.99 -19.51 -13.51
N LEU A 126 -10.36 -18.30 -13.08
CA LEU A 126 -10.50 -17.12 -13.94
C LEU A 126 -9.16 -16.50 -14.35
N LYS A 127 -8.10 -16.64 -13.53
CA LYS A 127 -6.77 -16.12 -13.87
C LYS A 127 -6.01 -17.01 -14.87
N LYS A 128 -6.20 -18.33 -14.86
CA LYS A 128 -5.60 -19.23 -15.85
C LYS A 128 -6.27 -19.09 -17.23
N LYS A 129 -5.49 -19.18 -18.32
CA LYS A 129 -6.04 -19.20 -19.69
C LYS A 129 -6.68 -20.57 -19.96
N ASN A 130 -7.94 -20.72 -19.58
CA ASN A 130 -8.72 -21.94 -19.79
C ASN A 130 -10.00 -21.63 -20.58
N PRO A 131 -10.58 -22.59 -21.33
CA PRO A 131 -11.81 -22.37 -22.11
C PRO A 131 -13.01 -21.93 -21.24
N LEU A 132 -13.04 -22.34 -19.96
CA LEU A 132 -14.02 -21.86 -18.97
C LEU A 132 -13.93 -20.36 -18.72
N ARG A 133 -12.72 -19.78 -18.75
CA ARG A 133 -12.52 -18.33 -18.60
C ARG A 133 -13.17 -17.56 -19.74
N SER A 134 -13.03 -18.01 -20.99
CA SER A 134 -13.65 -17.36 -22.15
C SER A 134 -15.17 -17.44 -22.11
N ALA A 135 -15.73 -18.56 -21.66
CA ALA A 135 -17.17 -18.72 -21.50
C ALA A 135 -17.71 -17.77 -20.40
N ILE A 136 -17.07 -17.75 -19.23
CA ILE A 136 -17.49 -16.88 -18.11
C ILE A 136 -17.29 -15.39 -18.48
N ALA A 137 -16.20 -15.02 -19.15
CA ALA A 137 -15.99 -13.64 -19.60
C ALA A 137 -17.03 -13.19 -20.63
N SER A 138 -17.47 -14.09 -21.50
CA SER A 138 -18.51 -13.79 -22.50
C SER A 138 -19.89 -13.65 -21.83
N ALA A 139 -20.23 -14.54 -20.90
CA ALA A 139 -21.46 -14.46 -20.11
C ALA A 139 -21.49 -13.21 -19.21
N LEU A 140 -20.36 -12.87 -18.57
CA LEU A 140 -20.24 -11.64 -17.78
C LEU A 140 -20.42 -10.39 -18.65
N LYS A 141 -19.82 -10.33 -19.85
CA LYS A 141 -20.06 -9.22 -20.80
C LYS A 141 -21.53 -9.06 -21.20
N LEU A 142 -22.29 -10.14 -21.23
CA LEU A 142 -23.74 -10.12 -21.51
C LEU A 142 -24.56 -9.60 -20.32
N ILE A 143 -24.06 -9.77 -19.09
CA ILE A 143 -24.77 -9.42 -17.85
C ILE A 143 -24.35 -8.03 -17.32
N THR A 144 -23.06 -7.65 -17.41
CA THR A 144 -22.60 -6.30 -17.08
C THR A 144 -22.86 -5.36 -18.24
N THR A 145 -23.96 -4.63 -18.16
CA THR A 145 -24.29 -3.48 -19.01
C THR A 145 -23.24 -2.38 -18.83
N GLU A 146 -23.07 -1.53 -19.85
CA GLU A 146 -22.07 -0.44 -19.92
C GLU A 146 -22.00 0.51 -18.71
N LYS A 147 -23.00 0.52 -17.83
CA LYS A 147 -23.09 1.35 -16.61
C LYS A 147 -22.06 1.05 -15.51
N MET A 148 -21.22 0.01 -15.66
CA MET A 148 -20.19 -0.36 -14.68
C MET A 148 -18.74 -0.18 -15.18
N ARG A 149 -18.53 0.51 -16.30
CA ARG A 149 -17.20 0.89 -16.80
C ARG A 149 -16.74 2.22 -16.25
#